data_AF-A0A1B9S4V8-F1
#
_entry.id   AF-A0A1B9S4V8-F1
#
_cell.length_a   1.000
_cell.length_b   1.000
_cell.length_c   1.000
_cell.angle_alpha   90.00
_cell.angle_beta   90.00
_cell.angle_gamma   90.00
#
_symmetry.space_group_name_H-M   'P 1'
#
loop_
_entity.id
_entity.type
_entity.pdbx_description
1 polymer ?
#
loop_
_entity_poly.entity_id
_entity_poly.type
_entity_poly.pdbx_seq_one_letter_code
_entity_poly.pdbx_strand_id
1 'polypeptide(L)'
;MAASAADAQRRAFHERAMMPIKWQPVPWKRFPSDGIFGHQKDWFVSAEVEFIASSGGEDLLLIENVWFGWPDPPQWGLASRPSGRSDLKWERWGNFADLPTAWQVPDHPRR
;
A
#
# COMPACT_ATOMS: atom_id res chain seq x y z
N MET A 1 -6.82 2.34 -29.75
CA MET A 1 -7.66 1.61 -28.76
C MET A 1 -7.23 2.08 -27.39
N ALA A 2 -8.09 2.76 -26.63
CA ALA A 2 -7.77 3.18 -25.26
C ALA A 2 -7.68 1.92 -24.38
N ALA A 3 -6.62 1.80 -23.59
CA ALA A 3 -6.54 0.76 -22.57
C ALA A 3 -7.72 0.90 -21.60
N SER A 4 -8.36 -0.20 -21.21
CA SER A 4 -9.41 -0.13 -20.20
C SER A 4 -8.81 0.33 -18.86
N ALA A 5 -9.63 0.89 -17.97
CA ALA A 5 -9.19 1.26 -16.62
C ALA A 5 -8.54 0.07 -15.88
N ALA A 6 -9.06 -1.15 -16.13
CA ALA A 6 -8.50 -2.38 -15.59
C ALA A 6 -7.09 -2.70 -16.16
N ASP A 7 -6.86 -2.47 -17.45
CA ASP A 7 -5.55 -2.67 -18.07
C ASP A 7 -4.50 -1.67 -17.53
N ALA A 8 -4.93 -0.42 -17.29
CA ALA A 8 -4.07 0.61 -16.72
C ALA A 8 -3.68 0.25 -15.27
N GLN A 9 -4.64 -0.18 -14.44
CA GLN A 9 -4.38 -0.64 -13.07
C GLN A 9 -3.45 -1.86 -13.05
N ARG A 10 -3.69 -2.86 -13.91
CA ARG A 10 -2.85 -4.05 -14.00
C ARG A 10 -1.41 -3.70 -14.38
N ARG A 11 -1.22 -2.80 -15.35
CA ARG A 11 0.11 -2.35 -15.77
C ARG A 11 0.83 -1.63 -14.64
N ALA A 12 0.15 -0.68 -14.01
CA ALA A 12 0.70 0.09 -12.90
C ALA A 12 1.06 -0.78 -11.68
N PHE A 13 0.25 -1.80 -11.37
CA PHE A 13 0.61 -2.80 -10.38
C PHE A 13 1.86 -3.58 -10.81
N HIS A 14 1.90 -4.07 -12.04
CA HIS A 14 3.02 -4.87 -12.54
C HIS A 14 4.34 -4.09 -12.50
N GLU A 15 4.33 -2.82 -12.88
CA GLU A 15 5.48 -1.92 -12.79
C GLU A 15 6.02 -1.85 -11.35
N ARG A 16 5.15 -1.67 -10.36
CA ARG A 16 5.52 -1.61 -8.93
C ARG A 16 5.88 -2.97 -8.34
N ALA A 17 5.26 -4.04 -8.82
CA ALA A 17 5.56 -5.41 -8.43
C ALA A 17 6.98 -5.83 -8.85
N MET A 18 7.53 -5.23 -9.92
CA MET A 18 8.91 -5.44 -10.37
C MET A 18 9.93 -4.55 -9.65
N MET A 19 9.48 -3.50 -8.95
CA MET A 19 10.38 -2.62 -8.20
C MET A 19 10.84 -3.29 -6.90
N PRO A 20 12.13 -3.14 -6.52
CA PRO A 20 12.65 -3.64 -5.25
C PRO A 20 12.21 -2.72 -4.09
N ILE A 21 10.91 -2.76 -3.77
CA ILE A 21 10.31 -1.93 -2.73
C ILE A 21 10.69 -2.50 -1.36
N LYS A 22 11.29 -1.65 -0.53
CA LYS A 22 11.58 -1.96 0.88
C LYS A 22 10.46 -1.46 1.74
N TRP A 23 9.61 -2.37 2.18
CA TRP A 23 8.48 -2.06 3.04
C TRP A 23 8.93 -1.91 4.48
N GLN A 24 8.33 -0.95 5.16
CA GLN A 24 8.53 -0.71 6.58
C GLN A 24 7.18 -0.84 7.26
N PRO A 25 7.10 -1.54 8.40
CA PRO A 25 5.86 -1.63 9.11
C PRO A 25 5.47 -0.28 9.68
N VAL A 26 4.16 -0.02 9.75
CA VAL A 26 3.66 1.15 10.44
C VAL A 26 4.11 1.09 11.91
N PRO A 27 4.78 2.14 12.44
CA PRO A 27 5.31 2.13 13.80
C PRO A 27 4.21 2.41 14.83
N TRP A 28 3.23 1.51 14.97
CA TRP A 28 2.00 1.71 15.77
C TRP A 28 2.23 2.15 17.22
N LYS A 29 3.31 1.67 17.85
CA LYS A 29 3.71 2.00 19.24
C LYS A 29 4.43 3.34 19.37
N ARG A 30 5.06 3.82 18.31
CA ARG A 30 5.83 5.08 18.27
C ARG A 30 5.40 5.89 17.05
N PHE A 31 4.10 6.01 16.86
CA PHE A 31 3.54 6.72 15.71
C PHE A 31 3.87 8.20 15.86
N PRO A 32 4.47 8.86 14.84
CA PRO A 32 4.84 10.28 14.93
C PRO A 32 3.62 11.17 15.19
N SER A 33 3.78 12.18 16.06
CA SER A 33 2.73 13.18 16.33
C SER A 33 2.35 13.97 15.08
N ASP A 34 3.33 14.21 14.21
CA ASP A 34 3.16 14.96 12.96
C ASP A 34 2.50 14.12 11.86
N GLY A 35 2.25 12.84 12.13
CA GLY A 35 1.70 11.90 11.18
C GLY A 35 2.74 11.27 10.25
N ILE A 36 2.28 10.37 9.39
CA ILE A 36 3.06 9.75 8.32
C ILE A 36 2.35 10.07 7.01
N PHE A 37 3.09 10.55 6.02
CA PHE A 37 2.51 10.96 4.73
C PHE A 37 1.34 11.96 4.90
N GLY A 38 1.41 12.86 5.89
CA GLY A 38 0.35 13.84 6.16
C GLY A 38 -0.95 13.26 6.73
N HIS A 39 -0.94 12.00 7.16
CA HIS A 39 -2.08 11.34 7.79
C HIS A 39 -1.76 10.94 9.24
N GLN A 40 -2.76 11.08 10.10
CA GLN A 40 -2.70 10.69 11.51
C GLN A 40 -2.96 9.19 11.68
N LYS A 41 -2.62 8.66 12.86
CA LYS A 41 -2.75 7.22 13.19
C LYS A 41 -4.13 6.66 12.87
N ASP A 42 -5.20 7.37 13.21
CA ASP A 42 -6.58 6.90 13.01
C ASP A 42 -6.94 6.67 11.53
N TRP A 43 -6.32 7.45 10.63
CA TRP A 43 -6.49 7.26 9.19
C TRP A 43 -5.84 5.95 8.72
N PHE A 44 -4.64 5.63 9.21
CA PHE A 44 -3.97 4.36 8.89
C PHE A 44 -4.77 3.17 9.40
N VAL A 45 -5.35 3.27 10.60
CA VAL A 45 -6.23 2.22 11.15
C VAL A 45 -7.47 2.05 10.27
N SER A 46 -8.13 3.16 9.91
CA SER A 46 -9.35 3.13 9.09
C SER A 46 -9.10 2.64 7.66
N ALA A 47 -7.89 2.86 7.14
CA ALA A 47 -7.46 2.42 5.81
C ALA A 47 -6.79 1.03 5.81
N GLU A 48 -6.72 0.35 6.97
CA GLU A 48 -6.11 -0.97 7.16
C GLU A 48 -4.66 -1.05 6.65
N VAL A 49 -3.92 0.05 6.71
CA VAL A 49 -2.54 0.12 6.22
C VAL A 49 -1.62 -0.54 7.23
N GLU A 50 -0.85 -1.53 6.79
CA GLU A 50 0.12 -2.23 7.65
C GLU A 50 1.57 -1.89 7.35
N PHE A 51 1.90 -1.65 6.07
CA PHE A 51 3.25 -1.25 5.68
C PHE A 51 3.24 0.01 4.84
N ILE A 52 4.34 0.74 4.94
CA ILE A 52 4.62 1.96 4.20
C ILE A 52 5.96 1.82 3.49
N ALA A 53 6.09 2.47 2.35
CA ALA A 53 7.37 2.62 1.67
C ALA A 53 7.41 3.94 0.90
N SER A 54 8.61 4.41 0.60
CA SER A 54 8.83 5.42 -0.42
C SER A 54 9.80 4.86 -1.45
N SER A 55 9.41 4.85 -2.72
CA SER A 55 10.21 4.29 -3.81
C SER A 55 9.87 4.97 -5.13
N GLY A 56 10.87 5.23 -5.97
CA GLY A 56 10.65 5.80 -7.30
C GLY A 56 9.99 7.20 -7.32
N GLY A 57 10.08 7.96 -6.23
CA GLY A 57 9.39 9.26 -6.09
C GLY A 57 7.91 9.13 -5.73
N GLU A 58 7.47 7.95 -5.30
CA GLU A 58 6.13 7.69 -4.80
C GLU A 58 6.16 7.30 -3.32
N ASP A 59 5.13 7.74 -2.59
CA ASP A 59 4.75 7.17 -1.32
C ASP A 59 3.81 5.99 -1.60
N LEU A 60 4.02 4.88 -0.89
CA LEU A 60 3.36 3.60 -1.12
C LEU A 60 2.75 3.11 0.20
N LEU A 61 1.55 2.56 0.11
CA LEU A 61 0.85 1.92 1.21
C LEU A 61 0.53 0.48 0.83
N LEU A 62 0.83 -0.43 1.76
CA LEU A 62 0.42 -1.81 1.71
C LEU A 62 -0.70 -2.00 2.71
N ILE A 63 -1.88 -2.29 2.18
CA ILE A 63 -3.11 -2.48 2.92
C ILE A 63 -3.26 -3.99 3.15
N GLU A 64 -3.51 -4.37 4.39
CA GLU A 64 -3.86 -5.74 4.73
C GLU A 64 -5.37 -5.78 4.98
N ASN A 65 -6.12 -6.27 4.00
CA ASN A 65 -7.57 -6.34 4.07
C ASN A 65 -7.97 -7.44 5.07
N VAL A 66 -8.54 -7.05 6.21
CA VAL A 66 -9.06 -8.01 7.21
C VAL A 66 -10.56 -8.17 7.00
N TRP A 67 -10.95 -8.79 5.89
CA TRP A 67 -12.38 -9.02 5.59
C TRP A 67 -12.80 -10.46 5.88
N PHE A 68 -13.92 -10.62 6.57
CA PHE A 68 -14.55 -11.90 6.87
C PHE A 68 -15.69 -12.15 5.87
N GLY A 69 -15.41 -12.83 4.76
CA GLY A 69 -16.40 -13.15 3.75
C GLY A 69 -15.91 -14.21 2.77
N TRP A 70 -16.81 -15.03 2.23
CA TRP A 70 -16.49 -16.11 1.29
C TRP A 70 -16.87 -15.70 -0.14
N PRO A 71 -16.03 -15.99 -1.16
CA PRO A 71 -14.70 -16.60 -1.09
C PRO A 71 -13.66 -15.67 -0.44
N ASP A 72 -12.58 -16.24 0.09
CA ASP A 72 -11.52 -15.48 0.75
C ASP A 72 -10.96 -14.42 -0.21
N PRO A 73 -11.16 -13.13 0.11
CA PRO A 73 -10.71 -12.06 -0.75
C PRO A 73 -9.18 -11.95 -0.73
N PRO A 74 -8.58 -11.27 -1.71
CA PRO A 74 -7.15 -11.06 -1.72
C PRO A 74 -6.70 -10.25 -0.48
N GLN A 75 -5.73 -10.80 0.27
CA GLN A 75 -5.27 -10.25 1.55
C GLN A 75 -4.65 -8.86 1.40
N TRP A 76 -4.00 -8.57 0.28
CA TRP A 76 -3.22 -7.35 0.13
C TRP A 76 -3.84 -6.37 -0.85
N GLY A 77 -3.70 -5.08 -0.55
CA GLY A 77 -4.00 -3.97 -1.45
C GLY A 77 -2.81 -3.04 -1.60
N LEU A 78 -2.58 -2.53 -2.81
CA LEU A 78 -1.52 -1.56 -3.07
C LEU A 78 -2.13 -0.20 -3.41
N ALA A 79 -1.66 0.83 -2.73
CA ALA A 79 -1.93 2.21 -3.10
C ALA A 79 -0.63 3.01 -3.22
N SER A 80 -0.58 3.94 -4.15
CA SER A 80 0.52 4.90 -4.23
C SER A 80 0.02 6.31 -4.50
N ARG A 81 0.90 7.27 -4.25
CA ARG A 81 0.77 8.64 -4.74
C ARG A 81 2.17 9.24 -4.89
N PRO A 82 2.33 10.35 -5.64
CA PRO A 82 3.59 11.08 -5.69
C PRO A 82 4.06 11.50 -4.30
N SER A 83 5.35 11.31 -3.99
CA SER A 83 5.92 11.64 -2.69
C SER A 83 5.77 13.12 -2.35
N GLY A 84 5.44 13.41 -1.10
CA GLY A 84 5.30 14.78 -0.60
C GLY A 84 4.05 15.52 -1.10
N ARG A 85 3.16 14.84 -1.85
CA ARG A 85 1.89 15.39 -2.33
C ARG A 85 0.71 14.90 -1.50
N SER A 86 0.61 15.40 -0.27
CA SER A 86 -0.50 15.09 0.64
C SER A 86 -1.85 15.66 0.18
N ASP A 87 -1.82 16.60 -0.77
CA ASP A 87 -2.99 17.16 -1.44
C ASP A 87 -3.63 16.20 -2.45
N LEU A 88 -2.89 15.18 -2.91
CA LEU A 88 -3.37 14.23 -3.89
C LEU A 88 -3.99 12.99 -3.23
N LYS A 89 -4.99 12.44 -3.92
CA LYS A 89 -5.64 11.19 -3.51
C LYS A 89 -4.70 10.00 -3.75
N TRP A 90 -4.82 8.99 -2.90
CA TRP A 90 -4.18 7.69 -3.11
C TRP A 90 -4.80 6.97 -4.29
N GLU A 91 -3.98 6.60 -5.27
CA GLU A 91 -4.39 5.75 -6.38
C GLU A 91 -4.27 4.29 -5.96
N ARG A 92 -5.36 3.53 -6.15
CA ARG A 92 -5.40 2.10 -5.82
C ARG A 92 -5.09 1.27 -7.06
N TRP A 93 -4.14 0.35 -6.89
CA TRP A 93 -3.61 -0.50 -7.95
C TRP A 93 -4.15 -1.94 -7.91
N GLY A 94 -5.22 -2.15 -7.13
CA GLY A 94 -5.91 -3.44 -7.01
C GLY A 94 -5.54 -4.21 -5.75
N ASN A 95 -6.16 -5.39 -5.62
CA ASN A 95 -5.96 -6.33 -4.52
C ASN A 95 -5.34 -7.62 -5.05
N PHE A 96 -4.49 -8.25 -4.25
CA PHE A 96 -3.75 -9.46 -4.62
C PHE A 96 -3.55 -10.39 -3.42
N ALA A 97 -3.46 -11.69 -3.69
CA ALA A 97 -3.35 -12.71 -2.64
C ALA A 97 -1.91 -12.79 -2.10
N ASP A 98 -0.93 -12.73 -3.00
CA ASP A 98 0.48 -12.92 -2.67
C ASP A 98 1.29 -11.64 -2.93
N LEU A 99 2.23 -11.36 -2.03
CA LEU A 99 3.16 -10.25 -2.18
C LEU A 99 4.15 -10.53 -3.33
N PRO A 100 4.42 -9.54 -4.21
CA PRO A 100 5.45 -9.68 -5.24
C PRO A 100 6.82 -10.07 -4.68
N THR A 101 7.50 -11.01 -5.34
CA THR A 101 8.80 -11.56 -4.89
C THR A 101 9.92 -10.52 -4.82
N ALA A 102 9.82 -9.42 -5.58
CA ALA A 102 10.81 -8.35 -5.54
C ALA A 102 10.72 -7.49 -4.26
N TRP A 103 9.63 -7.60 -3.51
CA TRP A 103 9.38 -6.78 -2.34
C TRP A 103 10.09 -7.34 -1.11
N GLN A 104 10.69 -6.45 -0.33
CA GLN A 104 11.25 -6.77 0.98
C GLN A 104 10.24 -6.36 2.04
N VAL A 105 9.36 -7.29 2.41
CA VAL A 105 8.38 -7.10 3.48
C VAL A 105 8.90 -7.78 4.73
N PRO A 106 9.15 -7.04 5.83
CA PRO A 106 9.57 -7.64 7.09
C PRO A 106 8.44 -8.45 7.70
N ASP A 107 8.79 -9.41 8.56
CA ASP A 107 7.80 -10.20 9.29
C ASP A 107 6.80 -9.30 10.01
N HIS A 108 5.54 -9.71 9.98
CA HIS A 108 4.43 -8.92 10.48
C HIS A 108 4.73 -8.43 11.91
N PRO A 109 4.76 -7.12 12.16
CA PRO A 109 4.79 -6.63 13.53
C PRO A 109 3.49 -7.09 14.16
N ARG A 110 3.56 -7.79 15.28
CA ARG A 110 2.34 -8.00 16.08
C ARG A 110 1.82 -6.61 16.47
N ARG A 111 0.68 -6.22 15.90
CA ARG A 111 -0.07 -5.00 16.26
C ARG A 111 -0.29 -4.94 17.77
#